data_AF-A0A4Q7G3X9-F1
#
_entry.id   AF-A0A4Q7G3X9-F1
#
_cell.length_a   1.000
_cell.length_b   1.000
_cell.length_c   1.000
_cell.angle_alpha   90.00
_cell.angle_beta   90.00
_cell.angle_gamma   90.00
#
_symmetry.space_group_name_H-M   'P 1'
#
loop_
_entity.id
_entity.type
_entity.pdbx_description
1 polymer ?
#
loop_
_entity_poly.entity_id
_entity_poly.type
_entity_poly.pdbx_seq_one_letter_code
_entity_poly.pdbx_strand_id
1 'polypeptide(L)'
;MAKSKRVIPKKRRGRPATGKDPLTALRLPPELTRAIEAWAAQQGDEPNRSEAIRRLVELGLTVRPNDRPKGKGQKQRAREIAGGTIDELTDLSANPDDQANRKRHLLKGPEEFRRVRVDRPSRKT
;
A
#
# COMPACT_ATOMS: atom_id res chain seq x y z
N MET A 1 10.97 -37.59 28.61
CA MET A 1 9.90 -37.06 29.48
C MET A 1 9.16 -35.95 28.77
N ALA A 2 7.99 -36.23 28.19
CA ALA A 2 7.19 -35.21 27.50
C ALA A 2 6.55 -34.25 28.53
N LYS A 3 6.94 -32.98 28.53
CA LYS A 3 6.34 -31.96 29.40
C LYS A 3 4.88 -31.74 28.98
N SER A 4 3.95 -32.05 29.88
CA SER A 4 2.52 -31.72 29.71
C SER A 4 2.37 -30.21 29.54
N LYS A 5 2.06 -29.76 28.32
CA LYS A 5 1.72 -28.37 28.05
C LYS A 5 0.30 -28.13 28.57
N ARG A 6 0.16 -27.52 29.76
CA ARG A 6 -1.11 -26.90 30.17
C ARG A 6 -1.31 -25.64 29.32
N VAL A 7 -1.88 -25.81 28.13
CA VAL A 7 -2.09 -24.73 27.16
C VAL A 7 -3.14 -23.72 27.64
N ILE A 8 -4.03 -24.14 28.55
CA ILE A 8 -5.11 -23.29 29.07
C ILE A 8 -5.08 -23.34 30.59
N PRO A 9 -4.78 -22.22 31.28
CA PRO A 9 -4.90 -22.17 32.73
C PRO A 9 -6.37 -22.37 33.13
N LYS A 10 -6.63 -23.34 34.02
CA LYS A 10 -7.97 -23.53 34.60
C LYS A 10 -8.40 -22.25 35.30
N LYS A 11 -9.63 -21.77 35.07
CA LYS A 11 -10.21 -20.66 35.81
C LYS A 11 -10.16 -20.99 37.30
N ARG A 12 -9.38 -20.22 38.07
CA ARG A 12 -9.38 -20.32 39.53
C ARG A 12 -10.48 -19.42 40.08
N ARG A 13 -11.12 -19.85 41.16
CA ARG A 13 -12.12 -19.06 41.88
C ARG A 13 -11.40 -17.86 42.51
N GLY A 14 -11.82 -16.64 42.17
CA GLY A 14 -11.21 -15.39 42.65
C GLY A 14 -11.04 -14.32 41.56
N ARG A 15 -10.51 -13.15 41.94
CA ARG A 15 -10.21 -12.04 41.02
C ARG A 15 -9.20 -12.51 39.96
N PRO A 16 -9.39 -12.17 38.67
CA PRO A 16 -8.37 -12.44 37.65
C PRO A 16 -7.02 -11.86 38.05
N ALA A 17 -5.92 -12.51 37.64
CA ALA A 17 -4.60 -11.96 37.82
C ALA A 17 -4.49 -10.62 37.09
N THR A 18 -4.44 -9.53 37.84
CA THR A 18 -4.25 -8.18 37.32
C THR A 18 -2.85 -8.03 36.72
N GLY A 19 -2.75 -7.42 35.53
CA GLY A 19 -1.48 -7.15 34.84
C GLY A 19 -1.12 -8.11 33.70
N LYS A 20 -2.00 -9.04 33.29
CA LYS A 20 -1.81 -9.88 32.11
C LYS A 20 -2.98 -9.72 31.15
N ASP A 21 -2.68 -9.66 29.85
CA ASP A 21 -3.71 -9.72 28.82
C ASP A 21 -4.49 -11.04 28.90
N PRO A 22 -5.82 -11.00 28.67
CA PRO A 22 -6.63 -12.21 28.66
C PRO A 22 -6.21 -13.16 27.54
N LEU A 23 -6.31 -14.47 27.79
CA LEU A 23 -6.06 -15.48 26.78
C LEU A 23 -7.22 -15.52 25.78
N THR A 24 -6.93 -15.22 24.52
CA THR A 24 -7.88 -15.37 23.40
C THR A 24 -7.62 -16.68 22.68
N ALA A 25 -8.60 -17.59 22.69
CA ALA A 25 -8.53 -18.83 21.93
C ALA A 25 -9.03 -18.60 20.49
N LEU A 26 -8.22 -18.96 19.50
CA LEU A 26 -8.54 -18.86 18.08
C LEU A 26 -8.35 -20.22 17.41
N ARG A 27 -9.22 -20.54 16.45
CA ARG A 27 -9.04 -21.69 15.56
C ARG A 27 -8.25 -21.25 14.34
N LEU A 28 -7.02 -21.74 14.21
CA LEU A 28 -6.15 -21.47 13.07
C LEU A 28 -6.04 -22.73 12.21
N PRO A 29 -6.32 -22.65 10.90
CA PRO A 29 -6.00 -23.73 9.97
C PRO A 29 -4.50 -24.09 10.01
N PRO A 30 -4.12 -25.33 9.68
CA PRO A 30 -2.73 -25.77 9.72
C PRO A 30 -1.82 -24.95 8.79
N GLU A 31 -2.32 -24.61 7.60
CA GLU A 31 -1.57 -23.80 6.62
C GLU A 31 -1.28 -22.39 7.14
N LEU A 32 -2.25 -21.76 7.79
CA LEU A 32 -2.04 -20.45 8.41
C LEU A 32 -1.03 -20.52 9.56
N THR A 33 -1.07 -21.60 10.34
CA THR A 33 -0.12 -21.83 11.43
C THR A 33 1.31 -21.96 10.89
N ARG A 34 1.49 -22.72 9.81
CA ARG A 34 2.79 -22.86 9.13
C ARG A 34 3.29 -21.55 8.56
N ALA A 35 2.41 -20.75 7.96
CA ALA A 35 2.78 -19.43 7.43
C ALA A 35 3.27 -18.48 8.55
N ILE A 36 2.59 -18.48 9.70
CA ILE A 36 3.01 -17.69 10.87
C ILE A 36 4.37 -18.15 11.39
N GLU A 37 4.60 -19.46 11.47
CA GLU A 37 5.88 -20.02 11.93
C GLU A 37 7.03 -19.71 10.95
N ALA A 38 6.78 -19.83 9.65
CA ALA A 38 7.75 -19.46 8.63
C ALA A 38 8.08 -17.97 8.67
N TRP A 39 7.09 -17.09 8.93
CA TRP A 39 7.33 -15.66 9.11
C TRP A 39 8.13 -15.37 10.37
N ALA A 40 7.84 -16.07 11.47
CA ALA A 40 8.57 -15.93 12.73
C ALA A 40 10.05 -16.33 12.58
N ALA A 41 10.33 -17.44 11.89
CA ALA A 41 11.69 -17.92 11.62
C ALA A 41 12.54 -16.96 10.77
N GLN A 42 11.89 -16.07 10.01
CA GLN A 42 12.58 -15.03 9.22
C GLN A 42 12.97 -13.81 10.04
N GLN A 43 12.46 -13.66 11.27
CA GLN A 43 12.80 -12.53 12.13
C GLN A 43 14.10 -12.83 12.89
N GLY A 44 14.96 -11.83 13.05
CA GLY A 44 16.26 -12.02 13.71
C GLY A 44 16.18 -12.41 15.19
N ASP A 45 15.06 -12.13 15.85
CA ASP A 45 14.80 -12.50 17.24
C ASP A 45 13.93 -13.76 17.41
N GLU A 46 13.53 -14.38 16.30
CA GLU A 46 12.81 -15.65 16.24
C GLU A 46 11.61 -15.74 17.22
N PRO A 47 10.63 -14.82 17.12
CA PRO A 47 9.58 -14.66 18.12
C PRO A 47 8.74 -15.92 18.24
N ASN A 48 8.28 -16.21 19.46
CA ASN A 48 7.35 -17.30 19.69
C ASN A 48 6.03 -17.07 18.92
N ARG A 49 5.26 -18.14 18.68
CA ARG A 49 4.02 -18.07 17.88
C ARG A 49 3.04 -16.98 18.34
N SER A 50 2.86 -16.79 19.65
CA SER A 50 1.92 -15.79 20.18
C SER A 50 2.40 -14.36 19.90
N GLU A 51 3.71 -14.13 20.00
CA GLU A 51 4.33 -12.85 19.69
C GLU A 51 4.32 -12.56 18.19
N ALA A 52 4.59 -13.58 17.36
CA ALA A 52 4.52 -13.47 15.92
C ALA A 52 3.10 -13.09 15.45
N ILE A 53 2.08 -13.72 16.02
CA ILE A 53 0.67 -13.35 15.77
C ILE A 53 0.41 -11.90 16.17
N ARG A 54 0.89 -11.46 17.34
CA ARG A 54 0.68 -10.07 17.81
C ARG A 54 1.28 -9.06 16.83
N ARG A 55 2.55 -9.25 16.45
CA ARG A 55 3.24 -8.36 15.50
C ARG A 55 2.57 -8.34 14.12
N LEU A 56 2.19 -9.50 13.60
CA LEU A 56 1.47 -9.59 12.33
C LEU A 56 0.12 -8.86 12.36
N VAL A 57 -0.62 -8.96 13.47
CA VAL A 57 -1.88 -8.22 13.65
C VAL A 57 -1.62 -6.73 13.73
N GLU A 58 -0.64 -6.28 14.52
CA GLU A 58 -0.25 -4.86 14.60
C GLU A 58 0.12 -4.31 13.23
N LEU A 59 0.96 -5.02 12.46
CA LEU A 59 1.31 -4.67 11.09
C LEU A 59 0.06 -4.57 10.21
N GLY A 60 -0.84 -5.55 10.29
CA GLY A 60 -2.11 -5.53 9.55
C GLY A 60 -2.99 -4.32 9.88
N LEU A 61 -2.99 -3.87 11.14
CA LEU A 61 -3.73 -2.69 11.58
C LEU A 61 -3.09 -1.36 11.13
N THR A 62 -1.77 -1.34 10.86
CA THR A 62 -1.12 -0.15 10.27
C THR A 62 -1.47 0.05 8.80
N VAL A 63 -1.81 -1.03 8.09
CA VAL A 63 -2.14 -0.96 6.66
C VAL A 63 -3.55 -0.38 6.50
N ARG A 64 -3.62 0.89 6.11
CA ARG A 64 -4.88 1.51 5.72
C ARG A 64 -5.26 1.05 4.31
N PRO A 65 -6.39 0.35 4.11
CA PRO A 65 -6.73 -0.27 2.83
C PRO A 65 -6.99 0.74 1.70
N ASN A 66 -7.12 2.04 2.00
CA ASN A 66 -7.46 3.09 1.04
C ASN A 66 -6.38 4.18 0.89
N ASP A 67 -5.24 4.07 1.58
CA ASP A 67 -4.13 5.03 1.50
C ASP A 67 -3.08 4.66 0.44
N ARG A 68 -3.34 3.65 -0.39
CA ARG A 68 -2.63 3.54 -1.66
C ARG A 68 -2.89 4.84 -2.40
N PRO A 69 -1.86 5.65 -2.72
CA PRO A 69 -2.07 6.92 -3.38
C PRO A 69 -2.75 6.64 -4.71
N LYS A 70 -4.07 6.91 -4.79
CA LYS A 70 -4.82 6.81 -6.05
C LYS A 70 -4.23 7.81 -7.02
N GLY A 71 -3.34 7.34 -7.88
CA GLY A 71 -3.06 7.88 -9.21
C GLY A 71 -2.48 9.30 -9.33
N LYS A 72 -2.31 10.10 -8.27
CA LYS A 72 -1.69 11.43 -8.42
C LYS A 72 -0.21 11.31 -8.82
N GLY A 73 0.55 10.45 -8.14
CA GLY A 73 1.97 10.23 -8.43
C GLY A 73 2.20 9.58 -9.80
N GLN A 74 1.46 8.53 -10.14
CA GLN A 74 1.63 7.84 -11.44
C GLN A 74 1.22 8.72 -12.63
N LYS A 75 0.09 9.45 -12.52
CA LYS A 75 -0.35 10.38 -13.57
C LYS A 75 0.63 11.53 -13.76
N GLN A 76 1.19 12.04 -12.67
CA GLN A 76 2.18 13.12 -12.71
C GLN A 76 3.49 12.63 -13.33
N ARG A 77 4.00 11.46 -12.91
CA ARG A 77 5.18 10.82 -13.51
C ARG A 77 4.98 10.55 -15.01
N ALA A 78 3.81 10.05 -15.41
CA ALA A 78 3.51 9.82 -16.82
C ALA A 78 3.52 11.12 -17.63
N ARG A 79 3.06 12.24 -17.06
CA ARG A 79 3.13 13.57 -17.70
C ARG A 79 4.56 14.08 -17.81
N GLU A 80 5.38 13.88 -16.78
CA GLU A 80 6.78 14.29 -16.77
C GLU A 80 7.59 13.53 -17.82
N ILE A 81 7.44 12.21 -17.89
CA ILE A 81 8.09 11.37 -18.91
C ILE A 81 7.65 11.80 -20.31
N ALA A 82 6.35 11.95 -20.55
CA ALA A 82 5.84 12.38 -21.85
C ALA A 82 6.35 13.78 -22.23
N GLY A 83 6.46 14.70 -21.27
CA GLY A 83 6.99 16.04 -21.49
C GLY A 83 8.46 16.02 -21.93
N GLY A 84 9.31 15.27 -21.22
CA GLY A 84 10.72 15.13 -21.55
C GLY A 84 10.96 14.47 -22.91
N THR A 85 10.22 13.41 -23.23
CA THR A 85 10.33 12.76 -24.55
C THR A 85 9.94 13.67 -25.71
N ILE A 86 9.00 14.59 -25.51
CA ILE A 86 8.62 15.56 -26.54
C ILE A 86 9.72 16.62 -26.72
N ASP A 87 10.36 17.04 -25.63
CA ASP A 87 11.49 17.96 -25.68
C ASP A 87 12.67 17.36 -26.47
N GLU A 88 12.96 16.07 -26.27
CA GLU A 88 14.00 15.35 -27.03
C GLU A 88 13.68 15.22 -28.53
N LEU A 89 12.40 15.08 -28.88
CA LEU A 89 11.94 14.96 -30.27
C LEU A 89 11.63 16.33 -30.93
N THR A 90 11.94 17.44 -30.26
CA THR A 90 11.62 18.78 -30.75
C THR A 90 12.52 19.16 -31.92
N ASP A 91 11.90 19.66 -32.99
CA ASP A 91 12.59 20.19 -34.17
C ASP A 91 13.25 21.53 -33.83
N LEU A 92 14.59 21.50 -33.74
CA LEU A 92 15.43 22.65 -33.40
C LEU A 92 15.42 23.75 -34.46
N SER A 93 14.89 23.48 -35.66
CA SER A 93 14.78 24.48 -36.73
C SER A 93 13.56 25.39 -36.60
N ALA A 94 12.60 25.05 -35.75
CA ALA A 94 11.38 25.84 -35.51
C ALA A 94 11.62 26.97 -34.50
N ASN A 95 10.81 28.04 -34.57
CA ASN A 95 10.82 29.11 -33.57
C ASN A 95 10.41 28.56 -32.18
N PRO A 96 11.08 28.96 -31.08
CA PRO A 96 10.71 28.58 -29.71
C PRO A 96 9.22 28.67 -29.36
N ASP A 97 8.50 29.68 -29.86
CA ASP A 97 7.06 29.83 -29.61
C ASP A 97 6.22 28.73 -30.30
N ASP A 98 6.63 28.32 -31.50
CA ASP A 98 5.97 27.25 -32.25
C ASP A 98 6.26 25.88 -31.64
N GLN A 99 7.48 25.67 -31.14
CA GLN A 99 7.85 24.48 -30.37
C GLN A 99 6.99 24.36 -29.10
N ALA A 100 6.82 25.46 -28.36
CA ALA A 100 6.00 25.50 -27.14
C ALA A 100 4.51 25.24 -27.44
N ASN A 101 3.98 25.81 -28.52
CA ASN A 101 2.59 25.57 -28.94
C ASN A 101 2.36 24.12 -29.37
N ARG A 102 3.28 23.54 -30.15
CA ARG A 102 3.22 22.12 -30.56
C ARG A 102 3.28 21.18 -29.35
N LYS A 103 4.19 21.42 -28.40
CA LYS A 103 4.27 20.66 -27.14
C LYS A 103 2.97 20.74 -26.33
N ARG A 104 2.37 21.93 -26.21
CA ARG A 104 1.08 22.11 -25.52
C ARG A 104 -0.06 21.35 -26.23
N HIS A 105 -0.07 21.34 -27.56
CA HIS A 105 -1.04 20.58 -28.34
C HIS A 105 -0.91 19.07 -28.12
N LEU A 106 0.30 18.54 -28.04
CA LEU A 106 0.54 17.11 -27.80
C LEU A 106 0.18 16.68 -26.36
N LEU A 107 0.52 17.48 -25.34
CA LEU A 107 0.25 17.14 -23.94
C LEU A 107 -1.20 17.40 -23.51
N LYS A 108 -1.75 18.57 -23.89
CA LYS A 108 -3.07 19.03 -23.43
C LYS A 108 -4.16 18.78 -24.46
N GLY A 109 -3.81 18.73 -25.75
CA GLY A 109 -4.72 18.79 -26.88
C GLY A 109 -4.82 20.22 -27.46
N PRO A 110 -5.10 20.37 -28.77
CA PRO A 110 -5.37 21.67 -29.37
C PRO A 110 -6.56 22.36 -28.68
N GLU A 111 -6.55 23.70 -28.65
CA GLU A 111 -7.48 24.50 -27.85
C GLU A 111 -8.95 24.22 -28.22
N GLU A 112 -9.20 24.03 -29.51
CA GLU A 112 -10.50 23.77 -30.14
C GLU A 112 -11.16 22.51 -29.56
N PHE A 113 -10.36 21.49 -29.25
CA PHE A 113 -10.87 20.19 -28.81
C PHE A 113 -10.98 20.06 -27.29
N ARG A 114 -10.40 20.98 -26.51
CA ARG A 114 -10.37 20.84 -25.03
C ARG A 114 -11.76 20.87 -24.40
N ARG A 115 -12.72 21.58 -25.00
CA ARG A 115 -14.09 21.73 -24.48
C ARG A 115 -15.02 20.56 -24.86
N VAL A 116 -14.71 19.84 -25.94
CA VAL A 116 -15.51 18.72 -26.45
C VAL A 116 -15.00 17.35 -25.98
N ARG A 117 -13.86 17.31 -25.28
CA ARG A 117 -13.29 16.09 -24.72
C ARG A 117 -14.20 15.47 -23.66
N VAL A 118 -14.89 14.39 -24.02
CA VAL A 118 -15.76 13.61 -23.15
C VAL A 118 -14.97 12.93 -22.02
N ASP A 119 -13.68 12.65 -22.24
CA ASP A 119 -12.80 11.94 -21.31
C ASP A 119 -12.27 12.79 -20.15
N ARG A 120 -12.46 14.12 -20.16
CA ARG A 120 -11.98 15.01 -19.10
C ARG A 120 -13.14 15.79 -18.47
N PRO A 121 -13.18 15.91 -17.13
CA PRO A 121 -14.16 16.77 -16.48
C PRO A 121 -13.94 18.21 -16.94
N SER A 122 -15.02 18.86 -17.41
CA SER A 122 -14.98 20.26 -17.80
C SER A 122 -14.58 21.11 -16.59
N ARG A 123 -13.68 22.07 -16.82
CA ARG A 123 -13.30 23.02 -15.77
C ARG A 123 -14.50 23.93 -15.57
N LYS A 124 -15.27 23.74 -14.48
CA LYS A 124 -16.33 24.67 -14.10
C LYS A 124 -15.69 26.05 -13.86
N THR A 125 -16.04 27.01 -14.69
CA THR A 125 -15.87 28.44 -14.45
C THR A 125 -16.79 28.89 -13.33
#